data_AF-A0A535UPF4-F1
#
_entry.id   AF-A0A535UPF4-F1
#
_cell.length_a   1.000
_cell.length_b   1.000
_cell.length_c   1.000
_cell.angle_alpha   90.00
_cell.angle_beta   90.00
_cell.angle_gamma   90.00
#
_symmetry.space_group_name_H-M   'P 1'
#
loop_
_entity.id
_entity.type
_entity.pdbx_description
1 polymer ?
#
loop_
_entity_poly.entity_id
_entity_poly.type
_entity_poly.pdbx_seq_one_letter_code
_entity_poly.pdbx_strand_id
1 'polypeptide(L)'
;MPDSATLRMVRDAIVDDPGAWSRIVNDRAFAPMYAGMGETLKRAPQGYDPAHPRIEDLKRKGHTWHVRFTEAEVCSPDLMDGFLSACRTAAPFTRFLAEALKAAW
;
A
#
# COMPACT_ATOMS: atom_id res chain seq x y z
N MET A 1 5.82 -7.39 -10.52
CA MET A 1 5.46 -5.96 -10.40
C MET A 1 4.41 -5.66 -11.47
N PRO A 2 3.39 -4.85 -11.17
CA PRO A 2 2.37 -4.47 -12.15
C PRO A 2 2.98 -3.74 -13.36
N ASP A 3 2.29 -3.77 -14.49
CA ASP A 3 2.67 -2.99 -15.68
C ASP A 3 2.54 -1.47 -15.45
N SER A 4 3.03 -0.69 -16.41
CA SER A 4 3.08 0.77 -16.30
C SER A 4 1.70 1.45 -16.28
N ALA A 5 0.70 0.87 -16.96
CA ALA A 5 -0.65 1.43 -17.01
C ALA A 5 -1.33 1.22 -15.65
N THR A 6 -1.22 0.01 -15.09
CA THR A 6 -1.71 -0.32 -13.75
C THR A 6 -1.08 0.58 -12.68
N LEU A 7 0.24 0.81 -12.74
CA LEU A 7 0.92 1.72 -11.80
C LEU A 7 0.48 3.17 -11.95
N ARG A 8 0.20 3.63 -13.18
CA ARG A 8 -0.30 4.98 -13.43
C ARG A 8 -1.65 5.18 -12.73
N MET A 9 -2.57 4.22 -12.82
CA MET A 9 -3.88 4.32 -12.15
C MET A 9 -3.76 4.53 -10.64
N VAL A 10 -2.89 3.78 -9.97
CA VAL A 10 -2.67 3.94 -8.52
C VAL A 10 -2.03 5.29 -8.20
N ARG A 11 -1.04 5.72 -8.98
CA ARG A 11 -0.37 7.02 -8.78
C ARG A 11 -1.33 8.18 -8.99
N ASP A 12 -2.19 8.11 -10.00
CA ASP A 12 -3.19 9.12 -10.29
C ASP A 12 -4.17 9.22 -9.10
N ALA A 13 -4.63 8.08 -8.56
CA ALA A 13 -5.45 8.08 -7.34
C ALA A 13 -4.75 8.70 -6.11
N ILE A 14 -3.44 8.50 -5.96
CA ILE A 14 -2.65 9.14 -4.87
C ILE A 14 -2.55 10.66 -5.07
N VAL A 15 -2.48 11.13 -6.31
CA VAL A 15 -2.45 12.56 -6.64
C VAL A 15 -3.83 13.19 -6.48
N ASP A 16 -4.89 12.47 -6.82
CA ASP A 16 -6.28 12.95 -6.72
C ASP A 16 -6.73 13.09 -5.25
N ASP A 17 -6.35 12.17 -4.37
CA ASP A 17 -6.60 12.27 -2.93
C ASP A 17 -5.37 11.90 -2.07
N PRO A 18 -4.38 12.81 -1.98
CA PRO A 18 -3.18 12.59 -1.17
C PRO A 18 -3.50 12.55 0.32
N GLY A 19 -4.62 13.12 0.75
CA GLY A 19 -5.10 13.11 2.13
C GLY A 19 -5.60 11.74 2.56
N ALA A 20 -6.43 11.08 1.75
CA ALA A 20 -6.87 9.71 1.97
C ALA A 20 -5.70 8.75 1.98
N TRP A 21 -4.81 8.85 0.99
CA TRP A 21 -3.60 8.04 0.95
C TRP A 21 -2.76 8.22 2.23
N SER A 22 -2.52 9.47 2.65
CA SER A 22 -1.75 9.77 3.86
C SER A 22 -2.37 9.21 5.12
N ARG A 23 -3.70 9.29 5.27
CA ARG A 23 -4.41 8.71 6.42
C ARG A 23 -4.22 7.19 6.52
N ILE A 24 -4.18 6.50 5.38
CA ILE A 24 -3.99 5.06 5.32
C ILE A 24 -2.55 4.69 5.66
N VAL A 25 -1.57 5.21 4.92
CA VAL A 25 -0.17 4.75 5.03
C VAL A 25 0.55 5.27 6.27
N ASN A 26 0.03 6.32 6.91
CA ASN A 26 0.55 6.84 8.18
C ASN A 26 -0.24 6.32 9.39
N ASP A 27 -1.28 5.48 9.21
CA ASP A 27 -1.97 4.86 10.34
C ASP A 27 -0.98 4.04 11.17
N ARG A 28 -1.05 4.18 12.51
CA ARG A 28 -0.04 3.61 13.41
C ARG A 28 -0.02 2.08 13.36
N ALA A 29 -1.17 1.44 13.15
CA ALA A 29 -1.25 -0.01 13.06
C ALA A 29 -0.83 -0.52 11.68
N PHE A 30 -1.12 0.24 10.61
CA PHE A 30 -0.80 -0.18 9.24
C PHE A 30 0.61 0.20 8.77
N ALA A 31 1.17 1.33 9.19
CA ALA A 31 2.46 1.84 8.72
C ALA A 31 3.60 0.79 8.80
N PRO A 32 3.72 -0.03 9.87
CA PRO A 32 4.72 -1.10 9.93
C PRO A 32 4.55 -2.18 8.86
N MET A 33 3.30 -2.45 8.43
CA MET A 33 2.98 -3.47 7.42
C MET A 33 3.34 -3.04 5.99
N TYR A 34 3.37 -1.72 5.75
CA TYR A 34 3.69 -1.11 4.45
C TYR A 34 5.16 -0.67 4.32
N ALA A 35 5.86 -0.47 5.43
CA ALA A 35 7.24 0.01 5.45
C ALA A 35 8.22 -0.95 4.74
N GLY A 36 9.21 -0.38 4.06
CA GLY A 36 10.35 -1.12 3.50
C GLY A 36 10.05 -2.04 2.31
N MET A 37 8.87 -1.92 1.69
CA MET A 37 8.46 -2.82 0.61
C MET A 37 8.71 -2.27 -0.80
N GLY A 38 9.21 -3.16 -1.66
CA GLY A 38 9.26 -2.98 -3.11
C GLY A 38 10.41 -2.12 -3.63
N GLU A 39 10.57 -2.15 -4.96
CA GLU A 39 11.52 -1.30 -5.65
C GLU A 39 10.98 0.13 -5.79
N THR A 40 11.89 1.10 -5.77
CA THR A 40 11.57 2.52 -5.94
C THR A 40 12.42 3.12 -7.06
N LEU A 41 11.84 4.01 -7.85
CA LEU A 41 12.53 4.77 -8.88
C LEU A 41 13.47 5.80 -8.25
N LYS A 42 14.64 6.03 -8.88
CA LYS A 42 15.58 7.08 -8.44
C LYS A 42 15.05 8.49 -8.65
N ARG A 43 14.26 8.70 -9.70
CA ARG A 43 13.68 10.00 -10.09
C ARG A 43 12.16 9.93 -10.05
N ALA A 44 11.53 11.09 -9.96
CA ALA A 44 10.09 11.23 -10.13
C ALA A 44 9.64 10.53 -11.43
N PRO A 45 8.56 9.73 -11.40
CA PRO A 45 8.00 9.16 -12.62
C PRO A 45 7.53 10.26 -13.57
N GLN A 46 7.63 10.01 -14.88
CA GLN A 46 7.24 10.98 -15.90
C GLN A 46 5.75 11.34 -15.77
N GLY A 47 5.45 12.64 -15.80
CA GLY A 47 4.07 13.18 -15.71
C GLY A 47 3.62 13.52 -14.29
N TYR A 48 4.47 13.35 -13.27
CA TYR A 48 4.18 13.72 -11.89
C TYR A 48 5.09 14.85 -11.44
N ASP A 49 4.56 15.78 -10.65
CA ASP A 49 5.33 16.89 -10.07
C ASP A 49 6.40 16.35 -9.10
N PRO A 50 7.70 16.60 -9.34
CA PRO A 50 8.77 16.22 -8.42
C PRO A 50 8.62 16.82 -7.01
N ALA A 51 7.89 17.92 -6.85
CA ALA A 51 7.60 18.56 -5.57
C ALA A 51 6.30 18.04 -4.89
N HIS A 52 5.61 17.05 -5.49
CA HIS A 52 4.39 16.51 -4.92
C HIS A 52 4.63 15.96 -3.49
N PRO A 53 3.77 16.23 -2.50
CA PRO A 53 3.99 15.83 -1.10
C PRO A 53 4.09 14.31 -0.90
N ARG A 54 3.55 13.52 -1.83
CA ARG A 54 3.65 12.04 -1.85
C ARG A 54 4.62 11.50 -2.89
N ILE A 55 5.58 12.29 -3.37
CA ILE A 55 6.47 11.88 -4.47
C ILE A 55 7.22 10.57 -4.19
N GLU A 56 7.58 10.29 -2.93
CA GLU A 56 8.25 9.04 -2.56
C GLU A 56 7.34 7.81 -2.72
N ASP A 57 6.03 7.94 -2.51
CA ASP A 57 5.09 6.87 -2.83
C ASP A 57 4.90 6.73 -4.33
N LEU A 58 4.83 7.85 -5.07
CA LEU A 58 4.70 7.83 -6.52
C LEU A 58 5.92 7.15 -7.18
N LYS A 59 7.12 7.28 -6.61
CA LYS A 59 8.32 6.60 -7.10
C LYS A 59 8.28 5.08 -6.92
N ARG A 60 7.43 4.52 -6.05
CA ARG A 60 7.35 3.07 -5.85
C ARG A 60 6.90 2.38 -7.14
N LYS A 61 7.46 1.20 -7.39
CA LYS A 61 7.10 0.33 -8.53
C LYS A 61 6.03 -0.72 -8.18
N GLY A 62 5.47 -0.62 -6.97
CA GLY A 62 4.42 -1.49 -6.47
C GLY A 62 3.98 -1.03 -5.08
N HIS A 63 2.71 -1.30 -4.76
CA HIS A 63 2.10 -0.97 -3.49
C HIS A 63 1.57 -2.27 -2.88
N THR A 64 2.31 -2.82 -1.93
CA THR A 64 1.97 -4.08 -1.25
C THR A 64 2.23 -3.93 0.25
N TRP A 65 1.48 -4.67 1.05
CA TRP A 65 1.68 -4.77 2.49
C TRP A 65 1.97 -6.22 2.87
N HIS A 66 2.56 -6.41 4.05
CA HIS A 66 2.82 -7.74 4.60
C HIS A 66 2.80 -7.69 6.13
N VAL A 67 2.61 -8.85 6.73
CA VAL A 67 2.82 -9.09 8.16
C VAL A 67 3.68 -10.34 8.30
N ARG A 68 4.53 -10.38 9.32
CA ARG A 68 5.34 -11.55 9.62
C ARG A 68 4.72 -12.26 10.82
N PHE A 69 4.58 -13.57 10.69
CA PHE A 69 4.28 -14.47 11.79
C PHE A 69 5.50 -15.35 12.03
N THR A 70 5.80 -15.60 13.30
CA THR A 70 6.74 -16.63 13.74
C THR A 70 6.13 -18.02 13.54
N GLU A 71 6.96 -19.05 13.52
CA GLU A 71 6.49 -20.44 13.42
C GLU A 71 5.54 -20.81 14.57
N ALA A 72 5.81 -20.34 15.78
CA ALA A 72 4.94 -20.56 16.94
C ALA A 72 3.55 -19.91 16.75
N GLU A 73 3.49 -18.69 16.22
CA GLU A 73 2.23 -18.02 15.90
C GLU A 73 1.47 -18.73 14.79
N VAL A 74 2.17 -19.27 13.78
CA VAL A 74 1.56 -20.06 12.70
C VAL A 74 1.00 -21.40 13.20
N CYS A 75 1.66 -22.03 14.17
CA CYS A 75 1.21 -23.29 14.76
C CYS A 75 0.21 -23.10 15.92
N SER A 76 -0.13 -21.85 16.27
CA SER A 76 -1.05 -21.52 17.36
C SER A 76 -2.52 -21.66 16.92
N PRO A 77 -3.44 -22.06 17.82
CA PRO A 77 -4.87 -21.95 17.56
C PRO A 77 -5.34 -20.51 17.24
N ASP A 78 -4.58 -19.50 17.68
CA ASP A 78 -4.92 -18.08 17.51
C ASP A 78 -4.49 -17.50 16.15
N LEU A 79 -3.86 -18.30 15.26
CA LEU A 79 -3.36 -17.83 13.96
C LEU A 79 -4.47 -17.11 13.18
N MET A 80 -5.67 -17.67 13.14
CA MET A 80 -6.77 -17.12 12.36
C MET A 80 -7.20 -15.74 12.88
N ASP A 81 -7.18 -15.53 14.19
CA ASP A 81 -7.51 -14.23 14.78
C ASP A 81 -6.44 -13.18 14.45
N GLY A 82 -5.16 -13.56 14.53
CA GLY A 82 -4.04 -12.72 14.12
C GLY A 82 -4.08 -12.35 12.64
N PHE A 83 -4.34 -13.33 11.77
CA PHE A 83 -4.49 -13.12 10.32
C PHE A 83 -5.66 -12.19 10.00
N LEU A 84 -6.85 -12.44 10.57
CA LEU A 84 -8.02 -11.60 10.36
C LEU A 84 -7.79 -10.18 10.88
N SER A 85 -7.07 -10.02 12.00
CA SER A 85 -6.69 -8.72 12.52
C SER A 85 -5.81 -7.95 11.53
N ALA A 86 -4.78 -8.60 10.96
CA ALA A 86 -3.93 -7.99 9.95
C ALA A 86 -4.72 -7.59 8.69
N CYS A 87 -5.62 -8.47 8.20
CA CYS A 87 -6.48 -8.16 7.06
C CYS A 87 -7.39 -6.96 7.32
N ARG A 88 -7.99 -6.84 8.52
CA ARG A 88 -8.82 -5.69 8.89
C ARG A 88 -8.00 -4.39 8.93
N THR A 89 -6.80 -4.43 9.49
CA THR A 89 -5.89 -3.28 9.51
C THR A 89 -5.50 -2.84 8.10
N ALA A 90 -5.27 -3.78 7.19
CA ALA A 90 -4.90 -3.49 5.80
C ALA A 90 -6.08 -3.26 4.85
N ALA A 91 -7.33 -3.43 5.32
CA ALA A 91 -8.51 -3.30 4.49
C ALA A 91 -8.66 -1.92 3.83
N PRO A 92 -8.42 -0.78 4.53
CA PRO A 92 -8.49 0.54 3.90
C PRO A 92 -7.49 0.71 2.75
N PHE A 93 -6.28 0.18 2.89
CA PHE A 93 -5.27 0.21 1.83
C PHE A 93 -5.70 -0.63 0.63
N THR A 94 -6.15 -1.85 0.87
CA THR A 94 -6.55 -2.75 -0.22
C THR A 94 -7.80 -2.22 -0.94
N ARG A 95 -8.73 -1.60 -0.21
CA ARG A 95 -9.86 -0.85 -0.77
C ARG A 95 -9.41 0.28 -1.68
N PHE A 96 -8.50 1.13 -1.23
CA PHE A 96 -7.97 2.25 -2.02
C PHE A 96 -7.37 1.75 -3.35
N LEU A 97 -6.58 0.67 -3.30
CA LEU A 97 -6.03 0.07 -4.51
C LEU A 97 -7.11 -0.52 -5.41
N ALA A 98 -8.11 -1.22 -4.86
CA ALA A 98 -9.20 -1.80 -5.63
C ALA A 98 -10.03 -0.71 -6.34
N GLU A 99 -10.38 0.37 -5.64
CA GLU A 99 -11.10 1.51 -6.21
C GLU A 99 -10.27 2.20 -7.31
N ALA A 100 -8.97 2.44 -7.07
CA ALA A 100 -8.06 2.99 -8.08
C ALA A 100 -7.98 2.12 -9.33
N LEU A 101 -7.99 0.79 -9.16
CA LEU A 101 -7.92 -0.20 -10.23
C LEU A 101 -9.28 -0.57 -10.82
N LYS A 102 -10.37 0.03 -10.33
CA LYS A 102 -11.75 -0.29 -10.73
C LYS A 102 -12.10 -1.78 -10.54
N ALA A 103 -11.53 -2.40 -9.52
CA ALA A 103 -11.84 -3.75 -9.09
C ALA A 103 -12.96 -3.75 -8.03
N ALA A 104 -13.59 -4.91 -7.81
CA ALA A 104 -14.57 -5.08 -6.73
C ALA A 104 -13.88 -5.14 -5.35
N TRP A 105 -14.53 -4.56 -4.33
CA TRP A 105 -14.09 -4.55 -2.94
C TRP A 105 -15.27 -4.67 -1.97
#